data_AF-A0A0K2RD60-F1
#
_entry.id   AF-A0A0K2RD60-F1
#
_cell.length_a   1.000
_cell.length_b   1.000
_cell.length_c   1.000
_cell.angle_alpha   90.00
_cell.angle_beta   90.00
_cell.angle_gamma   90.00
#
_symmetry.space_group_name_H-M   'P 1'
#
loop_
_entity.id
_entity.type
_entity.pdbx_description
1 polymer ?
#
loop_
_entity_poly.entity_id
_entity_poly.type
_entity_poly.pdbx_seq_one_letter_code
_entity_poly.pdbx_strand_id
1 'polypeptide(L)' 'MVNAPGTVDAGYRGEISVTLLNTDQNHAIELKRGDRIAQMVIQRVEYAQFVSVEELSDTSRGTGGFGSTGGFAPAVS' A
#
# COMPACT_ATOMS: atom_id res chain seq x y z
N MET A 1 -11.95 7.01 -0.10
CA MET A 1 -10.67 6.36 -0.48
C MET A 1 -9.61 6.85 0.47
N VAL A 2 -9.00 5.93 1.25
CA VAL A 2 -7.83 6.26 2.08
C VAL A 2 -6.60 6.01 1.22
N ASN A 3 -5.73 7.00 1.12
CA ASN A 3 -4.41 6.90 0.53
C ASN A 3 -3.55 5.99 1.42
N ALA A 4 -3.71 4.68 1.24
CA ALA A 4 -2.78 3.70 1.76
C ALA A 4 -1.73 3.39 0.67
N PRO A 5 -0.43 3.51 0.95
CA PRO A 5 0.23 4.32 1.99
C PRO A 5 0.33 5.81 1.58
N GLY A 6 0.47 6.69 2.58
CA GLY A 6 0.80 8.10 2.35
C GLY A 6 2.25 8.25 1.91
N THR A 7 2.54 7.96 0.64
CA THR A 7 3.88 8.12 0.04
C THR A 7 4.30 9.58 0.09
N VAL A 8 5.44 9.85 0.72
CA VAL A 8 6.08 11.16 0.70
C VAL A 8 7.27 11.09 -0.24
N ASP A 9 7.21 11.81 -1.35
CA ASP A 9 8.27 11.84 -2.34
C ASP A 9 9.55 12.48 -1.81
N ALA A 10 10.73 12.02 -2.28
CA ALA A 10 12.03 12.54 -1.86
C ALA A 10 12.21 14.05 -2.16
N GLY A 11 11.48 14.58 -3.15
CA GLY A 11 11.47 15.99 -3.50
C GLY A 11 10.51 16.85 -2.67
N TYR A 12 9.63 16.25 -1.85
CA TYR A 12 8.64 16.99 -1.08
C TYR A 12 9.29 17.83 0.02
N ARG A 13 8.84 19.08 0.18
CA ARG A 13 9.34 20.06 1.17
C ARG A 13 8.24 20.76 1.96
N GLY A 14 6.97 20.39 1.72
CA GLY A 14 5.84 20.93 2.46
C GLY A 14 5.68 20.30 3.83
N GLU A 15 4.62 20.70 4.53
CA GLU A 15 4.23 20.09 5.80
C GLU A 15 3.75 18.67 5.60
N ILE A 16 4.32 17.72 6.34
CA ILE A 16 3.89 16.33 6.31
C ILE A 16 2.57 16.20 7.07
N SER A 17 1.50 15.87 6.34
CA SER A 17 0.17 15.61 6.89
C SER A 17 -0.17 14.12 6.84
N VAL A 18 -0.89 13.63 7.85
CA VAL A 18 -1.37 12.25 7.92
C VAL A 18 -2.87 12.22 7.65
N THR A 19 -3.30 11.51 6.60
CA THR A 19 -4.72 11.22 6.40
C THR A 19 -5.16 10.09 7.32
N LEU A 20 -6.08 10.38 8.24
CA LEU A 20 -6.67 9.39 9.14
C LEU A 20 -8.08 9.01 8.68
N LEU A 21 -8.39 7.72 8.72
CA LEU A 21 -9.75 7.21 8.65
C LEU A 21 -10.06 6.49 9.95
N ASN A 22 -11.07 6.96 10.68
CA ASN A 22 -11.68 6.16 11.73
C ASN A 22 -12.68 5.19 11.10
N THR A 23 -12.47 3.89 11.29
CA THR A 23 -13.35 2.84 10.77
C THR A 23 -14.39 2.36 11.77
N ASP A 24 -14.32 2.81 13.03
CA ASP A 24 -15.39 2.59 14.00
C ASP A 24 -16.60 3.47 13.62
N GLN A 25 -17.75 2.83 13.41
CA GLN A 25 -18.99 3.50 13.02
C GLN A 25 -19.76 4.10 14.22
N ASN A 26 -19.45 3.64 15.43
CA ASN A 26 -20.21 3.93 16.63
C ASN A 26 -19.48 4.92 17.56
N HIS A 27 -18.14 4.99 17.48
CA HIS A 27 -17.34 5.81 18.38
C HIS A 27 -16.42 6.76 17.63
N ALA A 28 -16.40 8.02 18.08
CA ALA A 28 -15.44 9.02 17.63
C ALA A 28 -14.07 8.79 18.30
N ILE A 29 -13.01 9.22 17.60
CA ILE A 29 -11.67 9.30 18.17
C ILE A 29 -11.36 10.77 18.52
N GLU A 30 -10.87 11.00 19.74
CA GLU A 30 -10.31 12.29 20.15
C GLU A 30 -8.79 12.27 20.01
N LEU A 31 -8.25 13.29 19.35
CA LEU A 31 -6.82 13.47 19.17
C LEU A 31 -6.38 14.80 19.76
N LYS A 32 -5.23 14.80 20.42
CA LYS A 32 -4.60 15.97 21.03
C LYS A 32 -3.25 16.22 20.38
N ARG A 33 -2.79 17.47 20.48
CA ARG A 33 -1.44 17.82 20.05
C ARG A 33 -0.42 16.98 20.83
N GLY A 34 0.47 16.32 20.11
CA GLY A 34 1.48 15.42 20.68
C GLY A 34 1.13 13.94 20.60
N ASP A 35 -0.10 13.58 20.23
CA ASP A 35 -0.46 12.18 20.03
C ASP A 35 0.30 11.59 18.84
N ARG A 36 0.78 10.36 19.02
CA ARG A 36 1.43 9.60 17.95
C ARG A 36 0.35 8.95 17.08
N ILE A 37 0.11 9.52 15.90
CA ILE A 37 -1.00 9.12 15.01
C ILE A 37 -0.56 8.32 13.77
N ALA A 38 0.75 8.20 13.53
CA ALA A 38 1.32 7.44 12.42
C ALA A 38 2.77 7.05 12.71
N GLN A 39 3.32 6.23 11.83
CA GLN A 39 4.75 5.90 11.78
C GLN A 39 5.30 6.20 10.39
N MET A 40 6.49 6.80 10.34
CA MET A 40 7.24 7.00 9.10
C MET A 40 8.17 5.81 8.90
N VAL A 41 8.13 5.20 7.72
CA VAL A 41 9.05 4.13 7.33
C VAL A 41 9.85 4.61 6.13
N ILE A 42 11.18 4.61 6.26
CA ILE A 42 12.06 4.93 5.13
C ILE A 42 12.22 3.67 4.27
N GLN A 43 11.64 3.71 3.08
CA GLN A 43 11.67 2.60 2.14
C GLN A 43 12.74 2.85 1.08
N ARG A 44 13.62 1.87 0.84
CA ARG A 44 14.51 1.89 -0.33
C ARG A 44 13.66 1.71 -1.59
N VAL A 45 13.89 2.56 -2.57
CA VAL A 45 13.29 2.48 -3.92
C VAL A 45 14.40 2.25 -4.94
N GLU A 46 14.09 1.48 -5.98
CA GLU A 46 15.01 1.23 -7.09
C GLU A 46 14.77 2.25 -8.21
N TYR A 47 15.84 2.66 -8.87
CA TYR A 47 15.76 3.53 -10.05
C TYR A 47 15.72 2.66 -11.30
N ALA A 48 14.52 2.45 -11.83
CA ALA A 48 14.34 1.65 -13.04
C ALA A 48 14.60 2.48 -14.30
N GLN A 49 15.38 1.90 -15.23
CA GLN A 49 15.38 2.34 -16.62
C GLN A 49 14.37 1.50 -17.38
N PHE A 50 13.33 2.14 -17.90
CA PHE A 50 12.32 1.45 -18.72
C PHE A 50 12.86 1.21 -20.13
N VAL A 51 12.74 -0.02 -20.63
CA VAL A 51 13.10 -0.40 -22.01
C VAL A 51 11.81 -0.81 -22.72
N SER A 52 11.50 -0.14 -23.83
CA SER A 52 10.33 -0.43 -24.64
C SER A 52 10.57 -1.68 -25.49
N VAL A 53 9.61 -2.62 -25.47
CA VAL A 53 9.63 -3.87 -26.25
C VAL A 53 8.24 -4.13 -26.82
N GLU A 54 8.15 -4.87 -27.93
CA GLU A 54 6.86 -5.24 -28.53
C GLU A 54 6.10 -6.25 -27.67
N GLU A 55 6.80 -7.21 -27.06
CA GLU A 55 6.22 -8.25 -26.20
C GLU A 55 7.11 -8.52 -24.97
N LEU A 56 6.48 -8.82 -23.84
CA LEU A 56 7.18 -9.27 -22.61
C LEU A 56 7.45 -10.77 -22.68
N SER A 57 8.55 -11.23 -22.07
CA SER A 57 8.87 -12.66 -22.00
C SER A 57 7.88 -13.44 -21.14
N ASP A 58 7.64 -14.71 -21.50
CA ASP A 58 6.85 -15.64 -20.69
C ASP A 58 7.44 -15.82 -19.29
N THR A 59 6.56 -16.06 -18.31
CA THR A 59 6.94 -16.43 -16.94
C THR A 59 6.16 -17.66 -16.49
N SER A 60 6.69 -18.42 -15.53
CA SER A 60 5.98 -19.56 -14.93
C SER A 60 4.65 -19.19 -14.27
N ARG A 61 4.45 -17.89 -13.94
CA ARG A 61 3.20 -17.36 -13.38
C ARG A 61 2.19 -16.93 -14.46
N GLY A 62 2.65 -16.58 -15.67
CA GLY A 62 1.82 -16.14 -16.78
C GLY A 62 0.84 -15.02 -16.39
N THR A 63 -0.43 -15.17 -16.77
CA THR A 63 -1.54 -14.26 -16.44
C THR A 63 -2.15 -14.47 -15.04
N GLY A 64 -1.57 -15.35 -14.21
CA GLY A 64 -2.09 -15.68 -12.90
C GLY A 64 -2.01 -14.52 -11.89
N GLY A 65 -3.17 -14.03 -11.44
CA GLY A 65 -3.33 -13.01 -10.39
C GLY A 65 -4.45 -13.37 -9.41
N PHE A 66 -4.78 -12.48 -8.47
CA PHE A 66 -5.98 -12.59 -7.60
C PHE A 66 -6.15 -13.93 -6.84
N GLY A 67 -5.08 -14.47 -6.27
CA GLY A 67 -5.15 -15.74 -5.54
C GLY A 67 -5.14 -16.98 -6.44
N SER A 68 -4.61 -16.87 -7.66
CA SER A 68 -4.43 -17.98 -8.63
C SER A 68 -3.66 -19.19 -8.10
N THR A 69 -2.98 -19.07 -6.95
CA THR A 69 -2.29 -20.17 -6.28
C THR A 69 -3.18 -21.00 -5.34
N GLY A 70 -4.46 -20.63 -5.16
CA GLY A 70 -5.40 -21.31 -4.26
C GLY A 70 -5.11 -21.04 -2.77
N GLY A 71 -6.10 -21.32 -1.90
CA GLY A 71 -5.98 -21.09 -0.46
C GLY A 71 -7.25 -21.31 0.39
N PHE A 72 -8.41 -21.50 -0.24
CA PHE A 72 -9.65 -21.82 0.48
C PHE A 72 -10.19 -23.17 0.00
N ALA A 73 -9.59 -24.27 0.47
CA ALA A 73 -10.31 -25.53 0.47
C ALA A 73 -11.46 -25.39 1.49
N PRO A 74 -12.72 -25.69 1.15
CA PRO A 74 -13.75 -25.78 2.18
C PRO A 74 -13.30 -26.88 3.16
N ALA A 75 -13.44 -26.61 4.46
CA ALA A 75 -13.24 -27.63 5.48
C ALA A 75 -14.11 -28.83 5.09
N VAL A 76 -13.47 -29.98 4.87
CA VAL A 76 -14.18 -31.23 4.63
C VAL A 76 -14.99 -31.51 5.89
N SER A 77 -16.31 -31.50 5.75
CA SER A 77 -17.26 -31.89 6.79
C SER A 77 -17.10 -33.35 7.18
#